data_AF-A0A847EU01-F1
#
_entry.id   AF-A0A847EU01-F1
#
_cell.length_a   1.000
_cell.length_b   1.000
_cell.length_c   1.000
_cell.angle_alpha   90.00
_cell.angle_beta   90.00
_cell.angle_gamma   90.00
#
_symmetry.space_group_name_H-M   'P 1'
#
loop_
_entity.id
_entity.type
_entity.pdbx_description
1 polymer ?
#
loop_
_entity_poly.entity_id
_entity_poly.type
_entity_poly.pdbx_seq_one_letter_code
_entity_poly.pdbx_strand_id
1 'polypeptide(L)'
;MNRTHYLVLTAVLFLSTALFTIFVFIPTVNPYEVVNVQLQTPMRETIEIESLPSLKDFWSMEENTTKIIDAQILNRELPTKWQGKKIFFKYTYIGEYSENTQTILNDLLLNEYKWQKQLDENGNIVFGGIILAKDKTYQLHTHNSYSKGNRYFLLGDLLDNYNSNNELIGTQIRFGNVTLEAKWAKDVKILEENSFPFADLIISTCLERNSYRRLVSGWDIERE
;
A
#
# COMPACT_ATOMS: atom_id res chain seq x y z
N MET A 1 1.54 35.08 -40.20
CA MET A 1 0.69 34.19 -39.37
C MET A 1 -0.73 34.73 -39.40
N ASN A 2 -1.72 33.99 -39.92
CA ASN A 2 -3.08 34.51 -40.11
C ASN A 2 -3.82 34.67 -38.77
N ARG A 3 -4.71 35.68 -38.67
CA ARG A 3 -5.51 36.01 -37.46
C ARG A 3 -6.23 34.79 -36.87
N THR A 4 -6.66 33.87 -37.72
CA THR A 4 -7.28 32.59 -37.35
C THR A 4 -6.32 31.65 -36.60
N HIS A 5 -5.05 31.60 -36.98
CA HIS A 5 -4.05 30.76 -36.31
C HIS A 5 -3.75 31.28 -34.90
N TYR A 6 -3.74 32.61 -34.72
CA TYR A 6 -3.55 33.24 -33.42
C TYR A 6 -4.71 32.93 -32.46
N LEU A 7 -5.95 32.97 -32.96
CA LEU A 7 -7.15 32.63 -32.19
C LEU A 7 -7.17 31.15 -31.77
N VAL A 8 -6.81 30.24 -32.69
CA VAL A 8 -6.74 28.80 -32.38
C VAL A 8 -5.65 28.52 -31.35
N LEU A 9 -4.45 29.10 -31.50
CA LEU A 9 -3.37 28.91 -30.55
C LEU A 9 -3.75 29.40 -29.14
N THR A 10 -4.38 30.58 -29.07
CA THR A 10 -4.83 31.17 -27.81
C THR A 10 -5.91 30.31 -27.15
N ALA A 11 -6.86 29.79 -27.93
CA ALA A 11 -7.91 28.89 -27.42
C ALA A 11 -7.33 27.55 -26.91
N VAL A 12 -6.37 26.97 -27.61
CA VAL A 12 -5.70 25.73 -27.18
C VAL A 12 -4.91 25.94 -25.89
N LEU A 13 -4.17 27.06 -25.77
CA LEU A 13 -3.46 27.44 -24.54
C LEU A 13 -4.43 27.67 -23.37
N PHE A 14 -5.54 28.35 -23.60
CA PHE A 14 -6.53 28.60 -22.54
C PHE A 14 -7.21 27.32 -22.09
N LEU A 15 -7.60 26.45 -23.03
CA LEU A 15 -8.26 25.19 -22.74
C LEU A 15 -7.31 24.21 -22.03
N SER A 16 -6.06 24.10 -22.48
CA SER A 16 -5.05 23.27 -21.82
C SER A 16 -4.70 23.78 -20.42
N THR A 17 -4.61 25.09 -20.23
CA THR A 17 -4.38 25.70 -18.90
C THR A 17 -5.59 25.48 -17.99
N ALA A 18 -6.82 25.64 -18.49
CA ALA A 18 -8.03 25.38 -17.71
C ALA A 18 -8.17 23.90 -17.31
N LEU A 19 -7.87 22.98 -18.24
CA LEU A 19 -7.87 21.54 -17.97
C LEU A 19 -6.78 21.18 -16.96
N PHE A 20 -5.57 21.72 -17.09
CA PHE A 20 -4.51 21.52 -16.11
C PHE A 20 -4.92 22.07 -14.73
N THR A 21 -5.48 23.27 -14.68
CA THR A 21 -5.91 23.88 -13.42
C THR A 21 -7.05 23.09 -12.77
N ILE A 22 -8.06 22.64 -13.52
CA ILE A 22 -9.22 21.93 -12.97
C ILE A 22 -8.88 20.48 -12.59
N PHE A 23 -8.15 19.76 -13.44
CA PHE A 23 -7.90 18.33 -13.24
C PHE A 23 -6.57 18.01 -12.53
N VAL A 24 -5.65 18.98 -12.45
CA VAL A 24 -4.33 18.79 -11.81
C VAL A 24 -4.15 19.73 -10.61
N PHE A 25 -4.44 21.03 -10.75
CA PHE A 25 -4.11 22.03 -9.72
C PHE A 25 -5.17 22.19 -8.61
N ILE A 26 -6.45 22.40 -8.92
CA ILE A 26 -7.53 22.53 -7.91
C ILE A 26 -7.63 21.30 -6.99
N PRO A 27 -7.54 20.05 -7.49
CA PRO A 27 -7.47 18.88 -6.60
C PRO A 27 -6.18 18.81 -5.76
N THR A 28 -5.16 19.63 -6.04
CA THR A 28 -3.96 19.79 -5.20
C THR A 28 -3.99 20.99 -4.24
N VAL A 29 -4.96 21.92 -4.35
CA VAL A 29 -5.04 23.15 -3.51
C VAL A 29 -6.18 23.13 -2.49
N ASN A 30 -7.22 22.30 -2.66
CA ASN A 30 -8.20 22.13 -1.57
C ASN A 30 -7.49 21.55 -0.33
N PRO A 31 -7.71 22.16 0.84
CA PRO A 31 -6.86 21.94 2.00
C PRO A 31 -6.93 20.47 2.38
N TYR A 32 -5.76 19.86 2.38
CA TYR A 32 -5.51 18.54 2.89
C TYR A 32 -6.23 18.38 4.23
N GLU A 33 -7.06 17.34 4.35
CA GLU A 33 -7.45 16.83 5.66
C GLU A 33 -6.15 16.33 6.31
N VAL A 34 -5.51 17.21 7.07
CA VAL A 34 -4.38 16.86 7.93
C VAL A 34 -4.99 15.99 9.02
N VAL A 35 -4.88 14.68 8.86
CA VAL A 35 -5.19 13.74 9.93
C VAL A 35 -4.14 13.96 11.01
N ASN A 36 -4.52 14.61 12.10
CA ASN A 36 -3.70 14.65 13.31
C ASN A 36 -3.59 13.21 13.84
N VAL A 37 -2.37 12.65 13.85
CA VAL A 37 -2.11 11.31 14.38
C VAL A 37 -1.22 11.42 15.61
N GLN A 38 -1.69 10.87 16.73
CA GLN A 38 -0.89 10.68 17.94
C GLN A 38 0.01 9.46 17.76
N LEU A 39 1.32 9.67 17.80
CA LEU A 39 2.33 8.61 17.86
C LEU A 39 2.20 7.89 19.22
N GLN A 40 1.89 6.59 19.22
CA GLN A 40 1.92 5.78 20.45
C GLN A 40 3.31 5.15 20.64
N THR A 41 3.89 5.38 21.82
CA THR A 41 5.09 4.70 22.31
C THR A 41 4.70 3.31 22.84
N PRO A 42 5.43 2.23 22.51
CA PRO A 42 5.03 0.88 22.92
C PRO A 42 5.14 0.70 24.45
N MET A 43 4.11 0.13 25.06
CA MET A 43 4.06 -0.26 26.47
C MET A 43 4.41 -1.74 26.62
N ARG A 44 5.22 -2.08 27.64
CA ARG A 44 5.87 -3.39 27.80
C ARG A 44 5.11 -4.33 28.76
N GLU A 45 4.83 -5.52 28.23
CA GLU A 45 4.72 -6.89 28.79
C GLU A 45 3.76 -7.24 29.95
N THR A 46 3.04 -8.34 29.74
CA THR A 46 2.87 -9.40 30.75
C THR A 46 2.92 -10.77 30.05
N ILE A 47 3.70 -11.70 30.60
CA ILE A 47 4.13 -12.97 30.01
C ILE A 47 3.10 -14.08 30.30
N GLU A 48 2.69 -14.84 29.28
CA GLU A 48 2.12 -16.20 29.41
C GLU A 48 2.51 -17.07 28.20
N ILE A 49 3.22 -18.19 28.47
CA ILE A 49 3.56 -19.35 27.62
C ILE A 49 4.04 -19.02 26.19
N GLU A 50 5.36 -19.11 25.93
CA GLU A 50 6.06 -18.73 24.68
C GLU A 50 5.49 -19.34 23.38
N SER A 51 4.35 -18.85 22.92
CA SER A 51 4.09 -18.76 21.49
C SER A 51 4.96 -17.62 20.97
N LEU A 52 5.75 -17.90 19.93
CA LEU A 52 6.50 -16.85 19.24
C LEU A 52 5.56 -15.70 18.86
N PRO A 53 5.96 -14.43 19.11
CA PRO A 53 5.09 -13.28 18.88
C PRO A 53 4.60 -13.24 17.44
N SER A 54 3.31 -12.95 17.28
CA SER A 54 2.62 -12.85 16.00
C SER A 54 2.64 -11.41 15.47
N LEU A 55 2.26 -11.21 14.21
CA LEU A 55 2.13 -9.86 13.65
C LEU A 55 1.14 -8.96 14.40
N LYS A 56 0.10 -9.54 14.99
CA LYS A 56 -0.84 -8.78 15.83
C LYS A 56 -0.16 -8.20 17.06
N ASP A 57 0.82 -8.90 17.62
CA ASP A 57 1.60 -8.44 18.77
C ASP A 57 2.60 -7.35 18.35
N PHE A 58 3.30 -7.55 17.23
CA PHE A 58 4.26 -6.58 16.72
C PHE A 58 3.62 -5.26 16.28
N TRP A 59 2.46 -5.32 15.64
CA TRP A 59 1.80 -4.13 15.12
C TRP A 59 0.73 -3.58 16.07
N SER A 60 0.40 -4.28 17.16
CA SER A 60 -0.70 -3.93 18.06
C SER A 60 -2.02 -3.78 17.29
N MET A 61 -2.42 -4.81 16.54
CA MET A 61 -3.59 -4.75 15.66
C MET A 61 -4.90 -4.65 16.47
N GLU A 62 -5.45 -3.44 16.56
CA GLU A 62 -6.76 -3.15 17.12
C GLU A 62 -7.79 -3.04 16.00
N GLU A 63 -8.95 -3.67 16.17
CA GLU A 63 -9.98 -3.70 15.13
C GLU A 63 -10.53 -2.31 14.81
N ASN A 64 -10.75 -2.07 13.52
CA ASN A 64 -11.27 -0.84 12.93
C ASN A 64 -10.43 0.40 13.28
N THR A 65 -9.18 0.21 13.67
CA THR A 65 -8.26 1.29 14.00
C THR A 65 -7.19 1.40 12.92
N THR A 66 -6.96 2.62 12.46
CA THR A 66 -5.91 2.93 11.51
C THR A 66 -4.64 3.33 12.26
N LYS A 67 -3.53 2.65 11.98
CA LYS A 67 -2.21 2.92 12.58
C LYS A 67 -1.19 3.22 11.49
N ILE A 68 -0.13 3.94 11.86
CA ILE A 68 1.01 4.25 10.99
C ILE A 68 2.28 3.88 11.74
N ILE A 69 3.13 3.09 11.08
CA ILE A 69 4.44 2.67 11.61
C ILE A 69 5.54 2.97 10.58
N ASP A 70 6.79 3.06 11.03
CA ASP A 70 7.93 3.19 10.13
C ASP A 70 8.07 1.95 9.24
N ALA A 71 8.53 2.14 8.01
CA ALA A 71 8.85 1.05 7.10
C ALA A 71 10.21 1.26 6.44
N GLN A 72 10.93 0.17 6.19
CA GLN A 72 12.25 0.23 5.54
C GLN A 72 12.48 -1.00 4.69
N ILE A 73 12.88 -0.78 3.43
CA ILE A 73 13.41 -1.85 2.58
C ILE A 73 14.88 -2.08 2.97
N LEU A 74 15.24 -3.31 3.30
CA LEU A 74 16.56 -3.60 3.89
C LEU A 74 17.61 -4.06 2.87
N ASN A 75 17.20 -4.84 1.88
CA ASN A 75 18.12 -5.59 1.01
C ASN A 75 17.80 -5.48 -0.49
N ARG A 76 17.05 -4.44 -0.88
CA ARG A 76 16.68 -4.13 -2.27
C ARG A 76 16.76 -2.64 -2.53
N GLU A 77 17.03 -2.31 -3.78
CA GLU A 77 17.09 -0.93 -4.26
C GLU A 77 15.69 -0.34 -4.43
N LEU A 78 15.51 0.90 -3.97
CA LEU A 78 14.29 1.65 -4.21
C LEU A 78 14.28 2.23 -5.64
N PRO A 79 13.10 2.37 -6.28
CA PRO A 79 12.99 3.14 -7.51
C PRO A 79 13.61 4.53 -7.35
N THR A 80 14.28 5.04 -8.39
CA THR A 80 15.09 6.28 -8.29
C THR A 80 14.33 7.47 -7.71
N LYS A 81 13.05 7.66 -8.09
CA LYS A 81 12.17 8.73 -7.55
C LYS A 81 11.81 8.60 -6.07
N TRP A 82 12.09 7.45 -5.45
CA TRP A 82 11.77 7.15 -4.06
C TRP A 82 12.99 7.35 -3.15
N GLN A 83 14.18 7.42 -3.74
CA GLN A 83 15.43 7.61 -3.01
C GLN A 83 15.39 8.89 -2.17
N GLY A 84 15.91 8.80 -0.94
CA GLY A 84 15.93 9.92 0.02
C GLY A 84 14.61 10.19 0.74
N LYS A 85 13.53 9.47 0.44
CA LYS A 85 12.24 9.58 1.15
C LYS A 85 12.19 8.61 2.31
N LYS A 86 11.61 9.04 3.44
CA LYS A 86 11.19 8.09 4.48
C LYS A 86 10.00 7.30 3.97
N ILE A 87 9.82 6.10 4.50
CA ILE A 87 8.70 5.23 4.17
C ILE A 87 7.95 4.92 5.46
N PHE A 88 6.64 5.09 5.42
CA PHE A 88 5.73 4.71 6.48
C PHE A 88 4.75 3.67 5.94
N PHE A 89 4.23 2.85 6.84
CA PHE A 89 3.18 1.88 6.56
C PHE A 89 1.95 2.23 7.40
N LYS A 90 0.93 2.74 6.69
CA LYS A 90 -0.42 2.97 7.20
C LYS A 90 -1.25 1.73 6.95
N TYR A 91 -1.85 1.19 8.01
CA TYR A 91 -2.75 0.06 7.88
C TYR A 91 -4.00 0.19 8.74
N THR A 92 -5.07 -0.49 8.32
CA THR A 92 -6.32 -0.64 9.08
C THR A 92 -6.60 -2.12 9.27
N TYR A 93 -6.64 -2.59 10.52
CA TYR A 93 -7.00 -3.98 10.82
C TYR A 93 -8.51 -4.10 10.99
N ILE A 94 -9.18 -4.96 10.23
CA ILE A 94 -10.65 -5.11 10.23
C ILE A 94 -11.14 -6.40 10.89
N GLY A 95 -10.26 -7.10 11.62
CA GLY A 95 -10.62 -8.32 12.34
C GLY A 95 -10.46 -9.60 11.52
N GLU A 96 -11.00 -10.69 12.07
CA GLU A 96 -11.04 -11.99 11.40
C GLU A 96 -12.07 -12.01 10.25
N TYR A 97 -11.81 -12.87 9.26
CA TYR A 97 -12.71 -13.05 8.13
C TYR A 97 -14.09 -13.55 8.59
N SER A 98 -15.12 -12.76 8.28
CA SER A 98 -16.53 -13.03 8.51
C SER A 98 -17.33 -12.70 7.25
N GLU A 99 -18.60 -13.13 7.19
CA GLU A 99 -19.50 -12.79 6.07
C GLU A 99 -19.64 -11.27 5.87
N ASN A 100 -19.50 -10.47 6.95
CA ASN A 100 -19.60 -9.02 6.88
C ASN A 100 -18.25 -8.33 6.53
N THR A 101 -17.13 -9.02 6.66
CA THR A 101 -15.78 -8.48 6.41
C THR A 101 -15.62 -8.04 4.95
N GLN A 102 -16.28 -8.71 4.01
CA GLN A 102 -16.25 -8.34 2.59
C GLN A 102 -16.93 -6.98 2.33
N THR A 103 -18.04 -6.69 3.02
CA THR A 103 -18.74 -5.40 2.91
C THR A 103 -17.85 -4.26 3.44
N ILE A 104 -17.27 -4.45 4.64
CA ILE A 104 -16.36 -3.48 5.25
C ILE A 104 -15.13 -3.24 4.36
N LEU A 105 -14.53 -4.30 3.83
CA LEU A 105 -13.40 -4.21 2.91
C LEU A 105 -13.76 -3.38 1.67
N ASN A 106 -14.91 -3.65 1.05
CA ASN A 106 -15.36 -2.90 -0.13
C ASN A 106 -15.61 -1.42 0.19
N ASP A 107 -16.24 -1.11 1.32
CA ASP A 107 -16.51 0.27 1.74
C ASP A 107 -15.21 1.05 1.99
N LEU A 108 -14.23 0.43 2.67
CA LEU A 108 -12.92 1.05 2.93
C LEU A 108 -12.12 1.28 1.65
N LEU A 109 -12.19 0.35 0.69
CA LEU A 109 -11.56 0.49 -0.62
C LEU A 109 -12.18 1.61 -1.46
N LEU A 110 -13.48 1.90 -1.28
CA LEU A 110 -14.18 2.96 -2.01
C LEU A 110 -14.03 4.36 -1.36
N ASN A 111 -13.95 4.42 -0.04
CA ASN A 111 -14.07 5.67 0.72
C ASN A 111 -12.77 6.17 1.36
N GLU A 112 -12.22 5.41 2.32
CA GLU A 112 -11.10 5.87 3.16
C GLU A 112 -9.78 5.82 2.43
N TYR A 113 -9.60 4.79 1.63
CA TYR A 113 -8.46 4.71 0.77
C TYR A 113 -8.87 5.20 -0.63
N LYS A 114 -9.16 6.48 -0.80
CA LYS A 114 -9.05 7.09 -2.15
C LYS A 114 -7.56 7.26 -2.46
N TRP A 115 -6.92 6.17 -2.87
CA TRP A 115 -5.45 5.91 -2.93
C TRP A 115 -4.60 6.86 -3.82
N GLN A 116 -5.13 8.01 -4.22
CA GLN A 116 -4.49 8.93 -5.14
C GLN A 116 -3.32 9.72 -4.52
N LYS A 117 -3.07 9.59 -3.20
CA LYS A 117 -1.94 10.23 -2.53
C LYS A 117 -1.32 9.34 -1.44
N GLN A 118 -0.27 8.60 -1.80
CA GLN A 118 0.61 7.86 -0.87
C GLN A 118 1.86 8.66 -0.51
N LEU A 119 1.69 9.97 -0.35
CA LEU A 119 2.73 10.87 0.15
C LEU A 119 2.18 11.68 1.32
N ASP A 120 2.97 11.82 2.38
CA ASP A 120 2.67 12.75 3.47
C ASP A 120 2.88 14.22 3.04
N GLU A 121 2.64 15.16 3.97
CA GLU A 121 2.85 16.59 3.76
C GLU A 121 4.32 16.96 3.44
N ASN A 122 5.27 16.13 3.87
CA ASN A 122 6.70 16.31 3.66
C ASN A 122 7.20 15.58 2.40
N GLY A 123 6.32 14.91 1.66
CA GLY A 123 6.66 14.13 0.48
C GLY A 123 7.36 12.80 0.78
N ASN A 124 7.26 12.28 2.01
CA ASN A 124 7.63 10.92 2.36
C ASN A 124 6.56 9.94 1.90
N ILE A 125 6.95 8.69 1.70
CA ILE A 125 6.08 7.64 1.17
C ILE A 125 5.22 7.07 2.30
N VAL A 126 3.93 6.89 2.03
CA VAL A 126 2.98 6.27 2.95
C VAL A 126 2.31 5.10 2.26
N PHE A 127 2.86 3.90 2.45
CA PHE A 127 2.22 2.66 2.01
C PHE A 127 0.90 2.48 2.73
N GLY A 128 -0.17 2.21 2.00
CA GLY A 128 -1.49 1.94 2.56
C GLY A 128 -1.87 0.45 2.47
N GLY A 129 -2.66 -0.03 3.42
CA GLY A 129 -3.27 -1.35 3.31
C GLY A 129 -4.32 -1.70 4.35
N ILE A 130 -5.31 -2.49 3.93
CA ILE A 130 -6.30 -3.07 4.84
C ILE A 130 -5.84 -4.46 5.22
N ILE A 131 -5.84 -4.79 6.51
CA ILE A 131 -5.43 -6.08 7.04
C ILE A 131 -6.64 -6.83 7.58
N LEU A 132 -6.77 -8.09 7.17
CA LEU A 132 -7.71 -9.04 7.75
C LEU A 132 -6.99 -10.30 8.18
N ALA A 133 -7.52 -11.01 9.17
CA ALA A 133 -6.96 -12.28 9.62
C ALA A 133 -7.84 -13.45 9.16
N LYS A 134 -7.22 -14.57 8.79
CA LYS A 134 -7.91 -15.84 8.54
C LYS A 134 -6.99 -16.99 8.92
N ASP A 135 -7.48 -17.92 9.74
CA ASP A 135 -6.74 -19.12 10.13
C ASP A 135 -5.32 -18.81 10.66
N LYS A 136 -5.20 -17.76 11.50
CA LYS A 136 -3.93 -17.22 12.06
C LYS A 136 -2.95 -16.63 11.03
N THR A 137 -3.35 -16.51 9.77
CA THR A 137 -2.62 -15.79 8.72
C THR A 137 -3.19 -14.39 8.56
N TYR A 138 -2.33 -13.38 8.43
CA TYR A 138 -2.76 -12.01 8.13
C TYR A 138 -2.72 -11.78 6.63
N GLN A 139 -3.71 -11.09 6.09
CA GLN A 139 -3.79 -10.73 4.68
C GLN A 139 -3.87 -9.21 4.53
N LEU A 140 -2.85 -8.65 3.89
CA LEU A 140 -2.75 -7.23 3.54
C LEU A 140 -3.25 -7.00 2.12
N HIS A 141 -4.27 -6.16 1.99
CA HIS A 141 -4.75 -5.65 0.71
C HIS A 141 -4.16 -4.28 0.42
N THR A 142 -3.40 -4.16 -0.66
CA THR A 142 -2.76 -2.89 -1.07
C THR A 142 -2.98 -2.62 -2.56
N HIS A 143 -2.94 -1.36 -3.00
CA HIS A 143 -3.15 -1.03 -4.41
C HIS A 143 -1.89 -1.18 -5.27
N ASN A 144 -2.11 -1.53 -6.52
CA ASN A 144 -1.12 -1.54 -7.60
C ASN A 144 -1.72 -0.85 -8.84
N SER A 145 -0.94 0.04 -9.42
CA SER A 145 -1.27 0.80 -10.63
C SER A 145 -0.57 0.26 -11.89
N TYR A 146 0.25 -0.78 -11.74
CA TYR A 146 1.17 -1.35 -12.73
C TYR A 146 2.24 -0.37 -13.23
N SER A 147 2.47 0.71 -12.50
CA SER A 147 3.50 1.68 -12.89
C SER A 147 4.90 1.22 -12.48
N LYS A 148 5.04 0.09 -11.78
CA LYS A 148 6.32 -0.44 -11.25
C LYS A 148 7.09 0.62 -10.45
N GLY A 149 6.35 1.42 -9.70
CA GLY A 149 6.88 2.51 -8.89
C GLY A 149 7.34 3.71 -9.70
N ASN A 150 7.12 3.76 -11.02
CA ASN A 150 7.54 4.89 -11.88
C ASN A 150 6.57 6.07 -11.82
N ARG A 151 5.27 5.83 -11.69
CA ARG A 151 4.27 6.91 -11.64
C ARG A 151 3.79 7.19 -10.23
N TYR A 152 3.48 6.16 -9.46
CA TYR A 152 2.94 6.30 -8.10
C TYR A 152 3.90 5.76 -7.04
N PHE A 153 3.60 6.03 -5.78
CA PHE A 153 4.39 5.60 -4.61
C PHE A 153 3.67 4.47 -3.87
N LEU A 154 3.18 3.46 -4.61
CA LEU A 154 2.33 2.39 -4.06
C LEU A 154 3.15 1.19 -3.62
N LEU A 155 2.84 0.59 -2.47
CA LEU A 155 3.44 -0.68 -2.08
C LEU A 155 3.26 -1.74 -3.17
N GLY A 156 2.05 -1.89 -3.72
CA GLY A 156 1.81 -2.85 -4.81
C GLY A 156 2.63 -2.57 -6.07
N ASP A 157 2.91 -1.30 -6.37
CA ASP A 157 3.80 -0.91 -7.47
C ASP A 157 5.27 -1.30 -7.20
N LEU A 158 5.71 -1.18 -5.95
CA LEU A 158 7.06 -1.60 -5.54
C LEU A 158 7.20 -3.12 -5.65
N LEU A 159 6.20 -3.85 -5.16
CA LEU A 159 6.19 -5.31 -5.23
C LEU A 159 6.16 -5.80 -6.68
N ASP A 160 5.38 -5.14 -7.55
CA ASP A 160 5.35 -5.44 -8.99
C ASP A 160 6.69 -5.16 -9.68
N ASN A 161 7.38 -4.08 -9.28
CA ASN A 161 8.73 -3.79 -9.76
C ASN A 161 9.72 -4.91 -9.39
N TYR A 162 9.79 -5.30 -8.11
CA TYR A 162 10.66 -6.40 -7.69
C TYR A 162 10.28 -7.72 -8.33
N ASN A 163 8.99 -8.01 -8.46
CA ASN A 163 8.53 -9.23 -9.12
C ASN A 163 8.95 -9.28 -10.59
N SER A 164 8.81 -8.15 -11.30
CA SER A 164 9.23 -8.02 -12.70
C SER A 164 10.73 -8.23 -12.91
N ASN A 165 11.54 -7.97 -11.88
CA ASN A 165 12.99 -8.13 -11.92
C ASN A 165 13.48 -9.45 -11.31
N ASN A 166 12.58 -10.37 -10.92
CA ASN A 166 12.88 -11.59 -10.16
C ASN A 166 13.58 -11.34 -8.81
N GLU A 167 13.30 -10.20 -8.19
CA GLU A 167 13.91 -9.76 -6.93
C GLU A 167 12.95 -9.86 -5.74
N LEU A 168 11.64 -10.08 -6.00
CA LEU A 168 10.62 -10.10 -4.95
C LEU A 168 10.90 -11.17 -3.91
N ILE A 169 11.19 -12.41 -4.31
CA ILE A 169 11.56 -13.47 -3.36
C ILE A 169 12.91 -13.11 -2.70
N GLY A 170 12.97 -13.27 -1.38
CA GLY A 170 14.09 -12.85 -0.54
C GLY A 170 14.13 -11.36 -0.24
N THR A 171 13.18 -10.54 -0.72
CA THR A 171 13.07 -9.13 -0.31
C THR A 171 12.72 -9.07 1.17
N GLN A 172 13.43 -8.22 1.91
CA GLN A 172 13.21 -7.95 3.32
C GLN A 172 12.68 -6.53 3.53
N ILE A 173 11.56 -6.44 4.23
CA ILE A 173 10.95 -5.17 4.63
C ILE A 173 10.77 -5.18 6.14
N ARG A 174 11.34 -4.17 6.80
CA ARG A 174 11.06 -3.89 8.20
C ARG A 174 9.81 -3.02 8.30
N PHE A 175 8.84 -3.46 9.09
CA PHE A 175 7.64 -2.71 9.45
C PHE A 175 7.61 -2.52 10.96
N GLY A 176 7.93 -1.30 11.41
CA GLY A 176 8.14 -1.01 12.83
C GLY A 176 9.30 -1.83 13.38
N ASN A 177 9.00 -2.72 14.32
CA ASN A 177 9.95 -3.58 15.03
C ASN A 177 10.07 -5.00 14.46
N VAL A 178 9.34 -5.35 13.39
CA VAL A 178 9.38 -6.69 12.79
C VAL A 178 9.94 -6.62 11.37
N THR A 179 10.78 -7.59 11.03
CA THR A 179 11.29 -7.77 9.66
C THR A 179 10.55 -8.93 9.02
N LEU A 180 10.05 -8.69 7.80
CA LEU A 180 9.37 -9.68 6.99
C LEU A 180 10.18 -9.98 5.73
N GLU A 181 10.32 -11.26 5.39
CA GLU A 181 10.97 -11.71 4.16
C GLU A 181 9.98 -12.40 3.24
N ALA A 182 9.94 -12.00 1.97
CA ALA A 182 9.12 -12.64 0.95
C ALA A 182 9.66 -14.04 0.62
N LYS A 183 8.87 -15.09 0.86
CA LYS A 183 9.27 -16.49 0.57
C LYS A 183 8.73 -17.00 -0.75
N TRP A 184 7.57 -16.50 -1.18
CA TRP A 184 6.95 -16.92 -2.43
C TRP A 184 6.11 -15.80 -3.03
N ALA A 185 5.92 -15.88 -4.34
CA ALA A 185 5.02 -15.00 -5.08
C ALA A 185 4.26 -15.81 -6.14
N LYS A 186 3.01 -15.46 -6.36
CA LYS A 186 2.14 -16.03 -7.39
C LYS A 186 1.37 -14.92 -8.08
N ASP A 187 1.28 -15.00 -9.40
CA ASP A 187 0.35 -14.21 -10.18
C ASP A 187 -0.90 -15.06 -10.42
N VAL A 188 -2.03 -14.62 -9.85
CA VAL A 188 -3.27 -15.39 -9.79
C VAL A 188 -4.40 -14.69 -10.51
N LYS A 189 -5.36 -15.46 -11.02
CA LYS A 189 -6.63 -14.91 -11.51
C LYS A 189 -7.72 -15.03 -10.44
N ILE A 190 -8.43 -13.92 -10.18
CA ILE A 190 -9.40 -13.76 -9.09
C ILE A 190 -10.57 -14.75 -9.16
N LEU A 191 -10.94 -15.20 -10.36
CA LEU A 191 -12.10 -16.07 -10.59
C LEU A 191 -11.75 -17.57 -10.63
N GLU A 192 -10.47 -17.92 -10.47
CA GLU A 192 -10.00 -19.31 -10.45
C GLU A 192 -9.76 -19.75 -9.00
N GLU A 193 -9.98 -21.03 -8.70
CA GLU A 193 -9.59 -21.59 -7.40
C GLU A 193 -8.07 -21.52 -7.25
N ASN A 194 -7.61 -20.85 -6.20
CA ASN A 194 -6.19 -20.69 -5.91
C ASN A 194 -5.89 -21.19 -4.51
N SER A 195 -4.80 -21.96 -4.38
CA SER A 195 -4.23 -22.36 -3.10
C SER A 195 -2.89 -21.65 -2.88
N PHE A 196 -2.70 -21.16 -1.65
CA PHE A 196 -1.49 -20.45 -1.25
C PHE A 196 -0.76 -21.26 -0.17
N PRO A 197 0.59 -21.31 -0.21
CA PRO A 197 1.36 -21.81 0.91
C PRO A 197 1.09 -20.96 2.16
N PHE A 198 1.38 -21.54 3.33
CA PHE A 198 1.34 -20.78 4.59
C PHE A 198 2.34 -19.60 4.54
N ALA A 199 1.99 -18.52 5.23
CA ALA A 199 2.85 -17.37 5.49
C ALA A 199 2.34 -16.62 6.73
N ASP A 200 3.21 -15.88 7.41
CA ASP A 200 2.77 -15.00 8.51
C ASP A 200 1.93 -13.82 7.97
N LEU A 201 2.31 -13.30 6.80
CA LEU A 201 1.58 -12.26 6.06
C LEU A 201 1.44 -12.62 4.58
N ILE A 202 0.21 -12.54 4.06
CA ILE A 202 -0.08 -12.59 2.63
C ILE A 202 -0.35 -11.17 2.14
N ILE A 203 0.47 -10.65 1.23
CA ILE A 203 0.20 -9.35 0.57
C ILE A 203 -0.45 -9.61 -0.78
N SER A 204 -1.65 -9.08 -0.97
CA SER A 204 -2.44 -9.15 -2.21
C SER A 204 -2.60 -7.76 -2.81
N THR A 205 -2.12 -7.58 -4.05
CA THR A 205 -2.30 -6.32 -4.77
C THR A 205 -3.70 -6.24 -5.39
N CYS A 206 -4.49 -5.25 -4.98
CA CYS A 206 -5.72 -4.81 -5.62
C CYS A 206 -5.40 -3.93 -6.84
N LEU A 207 -6.10 -4.14 -7.94
CA LEU A 207 -5.80 -3.45 -9.19
C LEU A 207 -6.80 -2.35 -9.48
N GLU A 208 -6.28 -1.19 -9.87
CA GLU A 208 -7.02 -0.28 -10.74
C GLU A 208 -6.91 -0.80 -12.19
N ARG A 209 -8.08 -1.09 -12.79
CA ARG A 209 -8.36 -1.48 -14.19
C ARG A 209 -8.33 -2.98 -14.53
N ASN A 210 -9.52 -3.51 -14.83
CA ASN A 210 -9.90 -4.60 -15.76
C ASN A 210 -9.07 -5.89 -15.85
N SER A 211 -8.05 -6.05 -15.04
CA SER A 211 -7.22 -7.24 -14.99
C SER A 211 -7.79 -8.12 -13.90
N TYR A 212 -8.22 -9.33 -14.27
CA TYR A 212 -8.58 -10.37 -13.32
C TYR A 212 -7.37 -10.91 -12.58
N ARG A 213 -6.16 -10.37 -12.80
CA ARG A 213 -4.94 -10.88 -12.20
C ARG A 213 -4.68 -10.23 -10.84
N ARG A 214 -3.87 -10.83 -9.98
CA ARG A 214 -3.34 -10.21 -8.76
C ARG A 214 -1.96 -10.76 -8.52
N LEU A 215 -1.03 -9.91 -8.13
CA LEU A 215 0.20 -10.37 -7.51
C LEU A 215 -0.10 -10.67 -6.03
N VAL A 216 0.10 -11.92 -5.65
CA VAL A 216 -0.02 -12.38 -4.27
C VAL A 216 1.34 -12.88 -3.82
N SER A 217 1.77 -12.47 -2.64
CA SER A 217 3.07 -12.86 -2.09
C SER A 217 2.93 -13.24 -0.62
N GLY A 218 3.68 -14.25 -0.20
CA GLY A 218 3.74 -14.68 1.19
C GLY A 218 5.05 -14.26 1.84
N TRP A 219 4.93 -13.75 3.05
CA TRP A 219 5.98 -13.14 3.83
C TRP A 219 6.01 -13.77 5.21
N ASP A 220 7.21 -14.18 5.63
CA ASP A 220 7.43 -14.76 6.93
C ASP A 220 8.19 -13.79 7.81
N ILE A 221 7.92 -13.83 9.11
CA ILE A 221 8.69 -13.11 10.12
C ILE A 221 10.11 -13.68 10.10
N GLU A 222 11.09 -12.80 9.88
CA GLU A 222 12.49 -13.16 10.04
C GLU A 222 12.76 -13.32 11.54
N ARG A 223 12.95 -14.57 11.96
CA ARG A 223 13.29 -14.94 13.34
C ARG A 223 14.80 -15.14 13.39
N GLU A 224 15.47 -14.38 14.25
CA GLU A 224 16.89 -14.57 14.57
C GLU A 224 17.16 -15.93 15.24
#